data_AF-A0AAD3H450-F1
#
_entry.id   AF-A0AAD3H450-F1
#
_cell.length_a   1.000
_cell.length_b   1.000
_cell.length_c   1.000
_cell.angle_alpha   90.00
_cell.angle_beta   90.00
_cell.angle_gamma   90.00
#
_symmetry.space_group_name_H-M   'P 1'
#
loop_
_entity.id
_entity.type
_entity.pdbx_description
1 polymer ?
#
loop_
_entity_poly.entity_id
_entity_poly.type
_entity_poly.pdbx_seq_one_letter_code
_entity_poly.pdbx_strand_id
1 'polypeptide(L)'
;MIWAKNNGCPWHPRAYYRFIEQGNIDVVEDCLQTHGQHDTDEAFESALQCRDNKISEVIQKLKLLRKYGYSWNENVCATAAANDHMRILQWLKHMGCPWDAKTCEHAVKNGNLKMLKYAHENGCDLSKEAYAYCFNHHHGLDGYFDKIPTNPESSHIEILEYLKENDCPVPNDDEWKLSPNGLAPGSSSWPSVSLDDIWF
;
A
#
# COMPACT_ATOMS: atom_id res chain seq x y z
N MET A 1 -9.37 -28.53 10.52
CA MET A 1 -8.43 -29.21 9.60
C MET A 1 -8.39 -30.72 9.76
N ILE A 2 -8.38 -31.29 10.98
CA ILE A 2 -8.35 -32.76 11.21
C ILE A 2 -9.42 -33.49 10.38
N TRP A 3 -10.64 -32.96 10.31
CA TRP A 3 -11.71 -33.55 9.51
C TRP A 3 -11.40 -33.55 8.00
N ALA A 4 -10.97 -32.43 7.41
CA ALA A 4 -10.69 -32.35 5.98
C ALA A 4 -9.47 -33.21 5.56
N LYS A 5 -8.44 -33.28 6.41
CA LYS A 5 -7.29 -34.20 6.25
C LYS A 5 -7.74 -35.66 6.25
N ASN A 6 -8.64 -36.03 7.16
CA ASN A 6 -9.13 -37.40 7.31
C ASN A 6 -10.17 -37.81 6.26
N ASN A 7 -10.74 -36.87 5.50
CA ASN A 7 -11.77 -37.12 4.50
C ASN A 7 -11.28 -36.91 3.05
N GLY A 8 -9.97 -36.75 2.83
CA GLY A 8 -9.39 -36.70 1.48
C GLY A 8 -9.80 -35.47 0.66
N CYS A 9 -10.16 -34.36 1.29
CA CYS A 9 -10.40 -33.12 0.55
C CYS A 9 -9.10 -32.67 -0.14
N PRO A 10 -9.10 -32.44 -1.47
CA PRO A 10 -7.91 -32.03 -2.19
C PRO A 10 -7.42 -30.68 -1.65
N TRP A 11 -6.17 -30.65 -1.22
CA TRP A 11 -5.51 -29.43 -0.80
C TRP A 11 -5.33 -28.49 -2.00
N HIS A 12 -5.64 -27.21 -1.82
CA HIS A 12 -5.44 -26.18 -2.83
C HIS A 12 -4.62 -25.04 -2.22
N PRO A 13 -3.51 -24.58 -2.86
CA PRO A 13 -2.65 -23.52 -2.32
C PRO A 13 -3.43 -22.25 -1.95
N ARG A 14 -4.42 -21.87 -2.75
CA ARG A 14 -5.27 -20.70 -2.47
C ARG A 14 -6.11 -20.79 -1.19
N ALA A 15 -6.33 -21.99 -0.65
CA ALA A 15 -6.99 -22.16 0.64
C ALA A 15 -6.11 -21.65 1.78
N TYR A 16 -4.79 -21.77 1.66
CA TYR A 16 -3.82 -21.26 2.64
C TYR A 16 -3.98 -19.76 2.88
N TYR A 17 -4.02 -18.97 1.80
CA TYR A 17 -4.19 -17.51 1.86
C TYR A 17 -5.52 -17.10 2.51
N ARG A 18 -6.61 -17.81 2.21
CA ARG A 18 -7.90 -17.59 2.88
C ARG A 18 -7.87 -17.90 4.38
N PHE A 19 -7.12 -18.91 4.80
CA PHE A 19 -6.97 -19.20 6.23
C PHE A 19 -6.17 -18.12 6.95
N ILE A 20 -5.17 -17.53 6.28
CA ILE A 20 -4.45 -16.36 6.78
C ILE A 20 -5.42 -15.19 6.93
N GLU A 21 -6.19 -14.85 5.89
CA GLU A 21 -7.18 -13.77 5.92
C GLU A 21 -8.14 -13.93 7.11
N GLN A 22 -8.75 -15.11 7.23
CA GLN A 22 -9.71 -15.42 8.31
C GLN A 22 -9.08 -15.46 9.71
N GLY A 23 -7.75 -15.46 9.83
CA GLY A 23 -7.05 -15.49 11.11
C GLY A 23 -7.06 -16.84 11.81
N ASN A 24 -7.23 -17.92 11.05
CA ASN A 24 -7.16 -19.29 11.56
C ASN A 24 -5.70 -19.75 11.74
N ILE A 25 -4.99 -19.15 12.71
CA ILE A 25 -3.55 -19.35 12.95
C ILE A 25 -3.17 -20.84 13.08
N ASP A 26 -3.95 -21.62 13.83
CA ASP A 26 -3.69 -23.06 14.02
C ASP A 26 -3.72 -23.83 12.70
N VAL A 27 -4.62 -23.44 11.79
CA VAL A 27 -4.75 -24.05 10.46
C VAL A 27 -3.59 -23.62 9.57
N VAL A 28 -3.18 -22.35 9.64
CA VAL A 28 -2.02 -21.82 8.90
C VAL A 28 -0.74 -22.53 9.35
N GLU A 29 -0.57 -22.73 10.65
CA GLU A 29 0.60 -23.45 11.20
C GLU A 29 0.64 -24.92 10.75
N ASP A 30 -0.49 -25.63 10.81
CA ASP A 30 -0.61 -27.00 10.30
C ASP A 30 -0.32 -27.09 8.80
N CYS A 31 -0.79 -26.10 8.01
CA CYS A 31 -0.47 -26.02 6.58
C CYS A 31 1.03 -25.87 6.33
N LEU A 32 1.70 -24.95 7.04
CA LEU A 32 3.12 -24.68 6.89
C LEU A 32 3.99 -25.90 7.23
N GLN A 33 3.59 -26.67 8.26
CA GLN A 33 4.28 -27.91 8.63
C GLN A 33 4.10 -29.02 7.59
N THR A 34 2.94 -29.10 6.95
CA THR A 34 2.60 -30.22 6.05
C THR A 34 3.04 -29.97 4.61
N HIS A 35 2.93 -28.73 4.13
CA HIS A 35 3.10 -28.36 2.72
C HIS A 35 4.27 -27.40 2.45
N GLY A 36 4.94 -26.90 3.51
CA GLY A 36 6.08 -25.99 3.38
C GLY A 36 5.66 -24.54 3.08
N GLN A 37 6.62 -23.74 2.59
CA GLN A 37 6.40 -22.33 2.26
C GLN A 37 5.64 -22.19 0.94
N HIS A 38 4.74 -21.20 0.91
CA HIS A 38 4.05 -20.71 -0.27
C HIS A 38 4.60 -19.33 -0.67
N ASP A 39 3.98 -18.67 -1.64
CA ASP A 39 4.43 -17.35 -2.08
C ASP A 39 4.47 -16.37 -0.90
N THR A 40 5.57 -15.61 -0.85
CA THR A 40 5.85 -14.66 0.24
C THR A 40 4.97 -13.43 0.12
N ASP A 41 4.76 -12.91 -1.09
CA ASP A 41 4.00 -11.69 -1.32
C ASP A 41 2.52 -11.91 -0.97
N GLU A 42 1.89 -12.96 -1.52
CA GLU A 42 0.50 -13.28 -1.24
C GLU A 42 0.26 -13.66 0.22
N ALA A 43 1.22 -14.30 0.89
CA ALA A 43 1.07 -14.64 2.31
C ALA A 43 1.01 -13.38 3.19
N PHE A 44 1.87 -12.39 2.92
CA PHE A 44 1.85 -11.12 3.65
C PHE A 44 0.66 -10.25 3.26
N GLU A 45 0.29 -10.23 1.98
CA GLU A 45 -0.88 -9.50 1.51
C GLU A 45 -2.16 -10.00 2.19
N SER A 46 -2.39 -11.31 2.19
CA SER A 46 -3.52 -11.94 2.89
C SER A 46 -3.48 -11.74 4.40
N ALA A 47 -2.29 -11.61 5.01
CA ALA A 47 -2.17 -11.30 6.44
C ALA A 47 -2.59 -9.87 6.78
N LEU A 48 -2.42 -8.95 5.83
CA LEU A 48 -2.68 -7.52 5.98
C LEU A 48 -4.07 -7.09 5.47
N GLN A 49 -4.64 -7.79 4.48
CA GLN A 49 -5.97 -7.54 3.92
C GLN A 49 -7.11 -8.03 4.84
N CYS A 50 -7.38 -7.33 5.95
CA CYS A 50 -8.58 -7.57 6.75
C CYS A 50 -9.06 -6.27 7.41
N ARG A 51 -10.28 -5.83 7.07
CA ARG A 51 -10.85 -4.56 7.57
C ARG A 51 -11.21 -4.57 9.06
N ASP A 52 -11.39 -5.75 9.66
CA ASP A 52 -11.94 -5.89 11.02
C ASP A 52 -10.95 -6.47 12.06
N ASN A 53 -9.70 -6.76 11.67
CA ASN A 53 -8.78 -7.43 12.59
C ASN A 53 -8.10 -6.43 13.53
N LYS A 54 -8.04 -6.80 14.81
CA LYS A 54 -7.23 -6.07 15.80
C LYS A 54 -5.76 -6.15 15.38
N ILE A 55 -5.01 -5.05 15.59
CA ILE A 55 -3.56 -4.99 15.33
C ILE A 55 -2.80 -6.18 15.93
N SER A 56 -3.25 -6.68 17.09
CA SER A 56 -2.68 -7.86 17.75
C SER A 56 -2.73 -9.12 16.89
N GLU A 57 -3.82 -9.34 16.15
CA GLU A 57 -4.00 -10.53 15.31
C GLU A 57 -3.12 -10.45 14.07
N VAL A 58 -3.05 -9.27 13.44
CA VAL A 58 -2.16 -9.05 12.30
C VAL A 58 -0.71 -9.29 12.70
N ILE A 59 -0.27 -8.74 13.83
CA ILE A 59 1.10 -8.97 14.34
C ILE A 59 1.34 -10.47 14.62
N GLN A 60 0.34 -11.20 15.14
CA GLN A 60 0.48 -12.65 15.35
C GLN A 60 0.68 -13.41 14.04
N LYS A 61 -0.09 -13.10 12.99
CA LYS A 61 0.07 -13.68 11.65
C LYS A 61 1.48 -13.40 11.10
N LEU A 62 1.91 -12.14 11.15
CA LEU A 62 3.23 -11.72 10.67
C LEU A 62 4.37 -12.42 11.42
N LYS A 63 4.26 -12.56 12.75
CA LYS A 63 5.23 -13.31 13.56
C LYS A 63 5.26 -14.79 13.19
N LEU A 64 4.11 -15.40 12.93
CA LEU A 64 4.04 -16.80 12.48
C LEU A 64 4.78 -16.97 11.15
N LEU A 65 4.51 -16.11 10.17
CA LEU A 65 5.20 -16.16 8.87
C LEU A 65 6.71 -16.04 9.03
N ARG A 66 7.20 -15.12 9.88
CA ARG A 66 8.64 -14.98 10.16
C ARG A 66 9.23 -16.22 10.84
N LYS A 67 8.52 -16.86 11.76
CA LYS A 67 8.94 -18.11 12.42
C LYS A 67 9.18 -19.24 11.41
N TYR A 68 8.38 -19.30 10.36
CA TYR A 68 8.50 -20.33 9.31
C TYR A 68 9.41 -19.93 8.15
N GLY A 69 10.19 -18.85 8.28
CA GLY A 69 11.27 -18.49 7.35
C GLY A 69 10.88 -17.55 6.20
N TYR A 70 9.70 -16.94 6.25
CA TYR A 70 9.32 -15.89 5.29
C TYR A 70 10.21 -14.66 5.50
N SER A 71 10.70 -14.05 4.42
CA SER A 71 11.56 -12.86 4.47
C SER A 71 10.76 -11.58 4.32
N TRP A 72 11.12 -10.52 5.06
CA TRP A 72 10.56 -9.20 4.81
C TRP A 72 10.96 -8.72 3.41
N ASN A 73 10.05 -8.02 2.75
CA ASN A 73 10.30 -7.29 1.51
C ASN A 73 9.53 -5.96 1.53
N GLU A 74 9.80 -5.11 0.55
CA GLU A 74 9.25 -3.77 0.43
C GLU A 74 7.72 -3.79 0.27
N ASN A 75 7.19 -4.84 -0.37
CA ASN A 75 5.76 -5.03 -0.58
C ASN A 75 5.00 -5.13 0.75
N VAL A 76 5.57 -5.71 1.81
CA VAL A 76 4.89 -5.80 3.12
C VAL A 76 4.57 -4.41 3.68
N CYS A 77 5.50 -3.47 3.59
CA CYS A 77 5.29 -2.08 4.00
C CYS A 77 4.28 -1.38 3.08
N ALA A 78 4.39 -1.57 1.77
CA ALA A 78 3.46 -1.00 0.79
C ALA A 78 2.02 -1.47 1.02
N THR A 79 1.80 -2.76 1.28
CA THR A 79 0.46 -3.30 1.59
C THR A 79 -0.07 -2.82 2.94
N ALA A 80 0.79 -2.65 3.94
CA ALA A 80 0.37 -2.06 5.22
C ALA A 80 -0.08 -0.60 5.03
N ALA A 81 0.63 0.17 4.19
CA ALA A 81 0.24 1.52 3.83
C ALA A 81 -1.05 1.57 3.02
N ALA A 82 -1.23 0.64 2.07
CA ALA A 82 -2.45 0.54 1.25
C ALA A 82 -3.70 0.28 2.10
N ASN A 83 -3.59 -0.48 3.19
CA ASN A 83 -4.68 -0.73 4.13
C ASN A 83 -4.80 0.36 5.23
N ASP A 84 -4.05 1.45 5.14
CA ASP A 84 -4.03 2.55 6.12
C ASP A 84 -3.61 2.12 7.55
N HIS A 85 -2.78 1.08 7.66
CA HIS A 85 -2.40 0.48 8.93
C HIS A 85 -1.14 1.11 9.55
N MET A 86 -1.23 2.38 9.98
CA MET A 86 -0.10 3.15 10.54
C MET A 86 0.69 2.42 11.65
N ARG A 87 0.00 1.83 12.62
CA ARG A 87 0.66 1.13 13.74
C ARG A 87 1.40 -0.13 13.29
N ILE A 88 0.90 -0.82 12.27
CA ILE A 88 1.57 -2.00 11.72
C ILE A 88 2.79 -1.58 10.92
N LEU A 89 2.70 -0.49 10.14
CA LEU A 89 3.83 0.07 9.41
C LEU A 89 4.98 0.46 10.36
N GLN A 90 4.67 1.13 11.48
CA GLN A 90 5.65 1.45 12.52
C GLN A 90 6.32 0.20 13.12
N TRP A 91 5.51 -0.84 13.37
CA TRP A 91 6.02 -2.12 13.87
C TRP A 91 6.94 -2.81 12.85
N LEU A 92 6.54 -2.86 11.56
CA LEU A 92 7.34 -3.42 10.48
C LEU A 92 8.69 -2.71 10.35
N LYS A 93 8.70 -1.37 10.43
CA LYS A 93 9.93 -0.59 10.39
C LYS A 93 10.86 -0.91 11.56
N HIS A 94 10.32 -1.03 12.78
CA HIS A 94 11.10 -1.45 13.94
C HIS A 94 11.70 -2.86 13.78
N MET A 95 10.99 -3.75 13.07
CA MET A 95 11.46 -5.11 12.75
C MET A 95 12.44 -5.16 11.57
N GLY A 96 12.86 -4.01 11.03
CA GLY A 96 13.80 -3.91 9.92
C GLY A 96 13.21 -4.29 8.57
N CYS A 97 11.89 -4.22 8.40
CA CYS A 97 11.27 -4.39 7.08
C CYS A 97 11.71 -3.24 6.16
N PRO A 98 12.21 -3.54 4.94
CA PRO A 98 12.50 -2.50 3.97
C PRO A 98 11.18 -1.87 3.48
N TRP A 99 11.30 -0.66 2.94
CA TRP A 99 10.23 0.02 2.23
C TRP A 99 10.78 0.62 0.96
N ASP A 100 9.88 0.86 0.02
CA ASP A 100 10.14 1.57 -1.22
C ASP A 100 9.15 2.72 -1.39
N ALA A 101 9.33 3.47 -2.48
CA ALA A 101 8.50 4.63 -2.79
C ALA A 101 7.00 4.29 -2.93
N LYS A 102 6.62 3.03 -3.18
CA LYS A 102 5.21 2.59 -3.20
C LYS A 102 4.54 2.75 -1.83
N THR A 103 5.31 2.65 -0.75
CA THR A 103 4.79 2.92 0.60
C THR A 103 4.28 4.35 0.71
N CYS A 104 5.06 5.32 0.20
CA CYS A 104 4.64 6.73 0.11
C CYS A 104 3.47 6.92 -0.86
N GLU A 105 3.48 6.26 -2.04
CA GLU A 105 2.37 6.34 -2.99
C GLU A 105 1.03 5.92 -2.38
N HIS A 106 1.02 4.81 -1.64
CA HIS A 106 -0.20 4.32 -0.99
C HIS A 106 -0.66 5.24 0.15
N ALA A 107 0.26 5.83 0.91
CA ALA A 107 -0.07 6.84 1.90
C ALA A 107 -0.75 8.07 1.25
N VAL A 108 -0.25 8.52 0.09
CA VAL A 108 -0.85 9.61 -0.69
C VAL A 108 -2.22 9.23 -1.23
N LYS A 109 -2.37 8.06 -1.85
CA LYS A 109 -3.66 7.56 -2.38
C LYS A 109 -4.76 7.44 -1.31
N ASN A 110 -4.37 7.20 -0.06
CA ASN A 110 -5.27 7.14 1.08
C ASN A 110 -5.55 8.52 1.71
N GLY A 111 -4.92 9.60 1.23
CA GLY A 111 -5.02 10.92 1.83
C GLY A 111 -4.41 10.98 3.25
N ASN A 112 -3.47 10.09 3.59
CA ASN A 112 -2.88 10.01 4.93
C ASN A 112 -1.54 10.74 5.02
N LEU A 113 -1.60 12.04 5.26
CA LEU A 113 -0.42 12.89 5.47
C LEU A 113 0.48 12.41 6.61
N LYS A 114 -0.10 11.90 7.70
CA LYS A 114 0.68 11.43 8.86
C LYS A 114 1.55 10.24 8.52
N MET A 115 1.01 9.30 7.74
CA MET A 115 1.75 8.14 7.27
C MET A 115 2.86 8.55 6.29
N LEU A 116 2.56 9.48 5.38
CA LEU A 116 3.54 10.00 4.43
C LEU A 116 4.73 10.67 5.16
N LYS A 117 4.46 11.59 6.09
CA LYS A 117 5.48 12.26 6.90
C LYS A 117 6.36 11.25 7.64
N TYR A 118 5.73 10.27 8.29
CA TYR A 118 6.46 9.23 9.00
C TYR A 118 7.36 8.41 8.08
N ALA A 119 6.85 7.98 6.92
CA ALA A 119 7.64 7.22 5.95
C ALA A 119 8.84 8.05 5.47
N HIS A 120 8.60 9.29 5.03
CA HIS A 120 9.63 10.22 4.57
C HIS A 120 10.71 10.45 5.64
N GLU A 121 10.32 10.91 6.84
CA GLU A 121 11.24 11.29 7.92
C GLU A 121 12.15 10.14 8.37
N ASN A 122 11.74 8.90 8.12
CA ASN A 122 12.50 7.71 8.47
C ASN A 122 13.31 7.14 7.27
N GLY A 123 13.39 7.88 6.16
CA GLY A 123 14.17 7.54 4.97
C GLY A 123 13.43 6.70 3.95
N CYS A 124 12.13 6.92 3.74
CA CYS A 124 11.43 6.43 2.55
C CYS A 124 11.46 7.53 1.48
N ASP A 125 11.91 7.18 0.28
CA ASP A 125 11.95 8.14 -0.82
C ASP A 125 10.54 8.54 -1.25
N LEU A 126 10.38 9.83 -1.58
CA LEU A 126 9.16 10.32 -2.19
C LEU A 126 9.12 9.89 -3.66
N SER A 127 7.95 9.43 -4.10
CA SER A 127 7.72 9.01 -5.49
C SER A 127 7.12 10.15 -6.32
N LYS A 128 7.59 10.25 -7.57
CA LYS A 128 7.02 11.17 -8.57
C LYS A 128 5.60 10.77 -8.96
N GLU A 129 5.27 9.49 -8.89
CA GLU A 129 3.93 8.95 -9.08
C GLU A 129 2.99 9.40 -7.96
N ALA A 130 3.48 9.47 -6.71
CA ALA A 130 2.72 10.00 -5.58
C ALA A 130 2.38 11.49 -5.80
N TYR A 131 3.35 12.27 -6.27
CA TYR A 131 3.13 13.67 -6.65
C TYR A 131 2.11 13.81 -7.78
N ALA A 132 2.27 13.04 -8.86
CA ALA A 132 1.38 13.08 -10.01
C ALA A 132 -0.07 12.74 -9.64
N TYR A 133 -0.25 11.77 -8.75
CA TYR A 133 -1.56 11.38 -8.26
C TYR A 133 -2.23 12.52 -7.50
N CYS A 134 -1.53 13.09 -6.51
CA CYS A 134 -2.05 14.17 -5.67
C CYS A 134 -2.43 15.40 -6.49
N PHE A 135 -1.58 15.73 -7.47
CA PHE A 135 -1.78 16.82 -8.40
C PHE A 135 -3.01 16.61 -9.30
N ASN A 136 -3.13 15.45 -9.95
CA ASN A 136 -4.28 15.16 -10.81
C ASN A 136 -5.59 15.13 -10.02
N HIS A 137 -5.56 14.58 -8.81
CA HIS A 137 -6.73 14.53 -7.94
C HIS A 137 -7.16 15.94 -7.48
N HIS A 138 -6.20 16.81 -7.14
CA HIS A 138 -6.49 18.20 -6.80
C HIS A 138 -7.14 18.98 -7.95
N HIS A 139 -6.65 18.79 -9.18
CA HIS A 139 -7.16 19.49 -10.37
C HIS A 139 -8.35 18.80 -11.04
N GLY A 140 -8.89 17.72 -10.47
CA GLY A 140 -10.01 16.96 -11.04
C GLY A 140 -9.72 16.36 -12.42
N LEU A 141 -8.44 16.07 -12.70
CA LEU A 141 -7.97 15.47 -13.95
C LEU A 141 -7.99 13.93 -13.89
N ASP A 142 -8.38 13.35 -12.75
CA ASP A 142 -8.60 11.93 -12.59
C ASP A 142 -9.93 11.50 -13.22
N GLY A 143 -9.92 11.18 -14.52
CA GLY A 143 -11.11 10.74 -15.26
C GLY A 143 -11.75 9.42 -14.79
N TYR A 144 -11.47 8.92 -13.59
CA TYR A 144 -11.79 7.57 -13.14
C TYR A 144 -11.97 7.47 -11.60
N PHE A 145 -13.13 7.86 -11.06
CA PHE A 145 -13.96 7.11 -10.08
C PHE A 145 -14.56 7.87 -8.87
N ASP A 146 -15.90 7.97 -8.92
CA ASP A 146 -16.89 7.88 -7.83
C ASP A 146 -16.78 6.60 -6.93
N LYS A 147 -15.63 5.91 -6.84
CA LYS A 147 -15.54 4.57 -6.19
C LYS A 147 -14.46 4.39 -5.14
N ILE A 148 -13.57 5.35 -4.94
CA ILE A 148 -12.71 5.37 -3.75
C ILE A 148 -13.39 6.35 -2.78
N PRO A 149 -13.72 5.96 -1.54
CA PRO A 149 -14.25 6.89 -0.57
C PRO A 149 -13.11 7.86 -0.21
N THR A 150 -12.95 8.92 -0.99
CA THR A 150 -11.94 9.93 -0.77
C THR A 150 -12.33 10.70 0.48
N ASN A 151 -11.44 10.66 1.47
CA ASN A 151 -11.37 11.63 2.54
C ASN A 151 -11.38 13.03 1.89
N PRO A 152 -12.02 14.06 2.48
CA PRO A 152 -12.32 15.30 1.78
C PRO A 152 -11.04 15.92 1.20
N GLU A 153 -11.21 16.55 0.03
CA GLU A 153 -10.22 17.19 -0.84
C GLU A 153 -9.11 17.95 -0.08
N SER A 154 -9.39 18.46 1.11
CA SER A 154 -8.43 19.10 2.04
C SER A 154 -7.20 18.25 2.36
N SER A 155 -7.34 16.93 2.48
CA SER A 155 -6.22 16.06 2.86
C SER A 155 -5.15 15.94 1.75
N HIS A 156 -5.57 15.98 0.49
CA HIS A 156 -4.66 15.91 -0.65
C HIS A 156 -3.98 17.25 -0.91
N ILE A 157 -4.61 18.38 -0.60
CA ILE A 157 -3.97 19.71 -0.68
C ILE A 157 -2.77 19.78 0.28
N GLU A 158 -2.96 19.40 1.55
CA GLU A 158 -1.87 19.40 2.55
C GLU A 158 -0.73 18.44 2.16
N ILE A 159 -1.05 17.32 1.52
CA ILE A 159 -0.07 16.38 1.00
C ILE A 159 0.72 17.00 -0.15
N LEU A 160 0.05 17.66 -1.10
CA LEU A 160 0.72 18.31 -2.23
C LEU A 160 1.67 19.42 -1.76
N GLU A 161 1.24 20.23 -0.80
CA GLU A 161 2.08 21.25 -0.14
C GLU A 161 3.31 20.60 0.50
N TYR A 162 3.12 19.52 1.26
CA TYR A 162 4.23 18.81 1.89
C TYR A 162 5.22 18.23 0.86
N LEU A 163 4.73 17.64 -0.24
CA LEU A 163 5.59 17.09 -1.30
C LEU A 163 6.41 18.20 -1.98
N LYS A 164 5.83 19.39 -2.16
CA LYS A 164 6.51 20.56 -2.72
C LYS A 164 7.58 21.10 -1.78
N GLU A 165 7.29 21.18 -0.48
CA GLU A 165 8.25 21.63 0.54
C GLU A 165 9.49 20.73 0.67
N ASN A 166 9.36 19.45 0.28
CA ASN A 166 10.42 18.46 0.42
C ASN A 166 11.05 18.06 -0.93
N ASP A 167 11.00 18.94 -1.94
CA ASP A 167 11.64 18.76 -3.25
C ASP A 167 11.33 17.40 -3.91
N CYS A 168 10.09 16.93 -3.80
CA CYS A 168 9.66 15.67 -4.40
C CYS A 168 9.93 15.68 -5.93
N PRO A 169 10.52 14.60 -6.49
CA PRO A 169 10.73 14.52 -7.93
C PRO A 169 9.40 14.64 -8.67
N VAL A 170 9.34 15.51 -9.67
CA VAL A 170 8.15 15.70 -10.52
C VAL A 170 8.34 14.88 -11.81
N PRO A 171 7.29 14.20 -12.32
CA PRO A 171 7.38 13.53 -13.62
C PRO A 171 7.68 14.52 -14.73
N ASN A 172 8.46 14.10 -15.73
CA ASN A 172 8.67 14.90 -16.94
C ASN A 172 7.45 14.84 -17.88
N ASP A 173 7.39 15.74 -18.87
CA ASP A 173 6.23 15.89 -19.77
C ASP A 173 5.82 14.60 -20.49
N ASP A 174 6.76 13.72 -20.80
CA ASP A 174 6.49 12.43 -21.47
C ASP A 174 6.05 11.36 -20.46
N GLU A 175 6.54 11.38 -19.23
CA GLU A 175 6.09 10.51 -18.13
C GLU A 175 4.68 10.85 -17.67
N TRP A 176 4.29 12.13 -17.69
CA TRP A 176 2.90 12.54 -17.46
C TRP A 176 1.94 11.91 -18.47
N LYS A 177 2.35 11.74 -19.73
CA LYS A 177 1.53 11.13 -20.79
C LYS A 177 1.44 9.60 -20.69
N LEU A 178 2.42 8.97 -20.02
CA LEU A 178 2.49 7.52 -19.82
C LEU A 178 1.82 7.06 -18.52
N SER A 179 1.52 7.98 -17.61
CA SER A 179 0.77 7.67 -16.38
C SER A 179 -0.61 7.11 -16.74
N PRO A 180 -1.10 6.05 -16.05
CA PRO A 180 -2.40 5.42 -16.35
C PRO A 180 -3.59 6.39 -16.39
N ASN A 181 -3.44 7.57 -15.76
CA ASN A 181 -4.48 8.58 -15.57
C ASN A 181 -4.11 9.94 -16.22
N GLY A 182 -3.09 9.99 -17.08
CA GLY A 182 -2.32 11.20 -17.37
C GLY A 182 -2.89 12.21 -18.38
N LEU A 183 -3.00 13.48 -17.95
CA LEU A 183 -2.87 14.65 -18.81
C LEU A 183 -1.70 15.51 -18.30
N ALA A 184 -0.68 15.70 -19.14
CA ALA A 184 0.47 16.54 -18.80
C ALA A 184 0.09 18.02 -18.70
N PRO A 185 0.63 18.77 -17.72
CA PRO A 185 0.63 20.23 -17.71
C PRO A 185 0.93 20.81 -19.10
N GLY A 186 -0.02 21.54 -19.69
CA GLY A 186 0.13 22.15 -21.02
C GLY A 186 -0.17 21.26 -22.23
N SER A 187 -0.69 20.04 -22.06
CA SER A 187 -1.23 19.24 -23.18
C SER A 187 -2.46 19.90 -23.82
N SER A 188 -2.81 19.55 -25.07
CA SER A 188 -3.95 20.14 -25.78
C SER A 188 -5.32 19.89 -25.11
N SER A 189 -5.39 18.89 -24.23
CA SER A 189 -6.57 18.55 -23.43
C SER A 189 -6.46 19.09 -22.00
N TRP A 190 -5.35 19.77 -21.67
CA TRP A 190 -5.13 20.43 -20.39
C TRP A 190 -5.85 21.78 -20.39
N PRO A 191 -6.51 22.16 -19.29
CA PRO A 191 -7.05 23.51 -19.17
C PRO A 191 -5.88 24.50 -19.31
N SER A 192 -6.10 25.60 -20.05
CA SER A 192 -5.06 26.58 -20.41
C SER A 192 -4.64 27.45 -19.21
N VAL A 193 -4.15 26.81 -18.15
CA VAL A 193 -3.67 27.40 -16.90
C VAL A 193 -2.14 27.41 -16.98
N SER A 194 -1.51 28.56 -16.71
CA SER A 194 -0.05 28.64 -16.78
C SER A 194 0.58 27.90 -15.60
N LEU A 195 1.82 27.41 -15.74
CA LEU A 195 2.55 26.72 -14.66
C LEU A 195 2.68 27.55 -13.36
N ASP A 196 2.58 28.87 -13.47
CA ASP A 196 2.61 29.82 -12.35
C ASP A 196 1.22 30.00 -11.71
N ASP A 197 0.13 29.77 -12.45
CA ASP A 197 -1.26 29.80 -11.98
C ASP A 197 -1.72 28.44 -11.38
N ILE A 198 -0.87 27.41 -11.46
CA ILE A 198 -1.11 26.07 -10.89
C ILE A 198 -1.13 26.10 -9.34
N TRP A 199 -0.55 27.12 -8.74
CA TRP A 199 -0.26 27.18 -7.30
C TRP A 199 -1.00 28.29 -6.55
N PHE A 200 -1.95 28.98 -7.18
CA PHE A 200 -2.76 30.07 -6.58
C PHE A 200 -4.22 30.03 -7.02
#